data_AF-T2SWE2-F1
#
_entry.id   AF-T2SWE2-F1
#
_cell.length_a   1.000
_cell.length_b   1.000
_cell.length_c   1.000
_cell.angle_alpha   90.00
_cell.angle_beta   90.00
_cell.angle_gamma   90.00
#
_symmetry.space_group_name_H-M   'P 1'
#
loop_
_entity.id
_entity.type
_entity.pdbx_description
1 polymer ?
#
loop_
_entity_poly.entity_id
_entity_poly.type
_entity_poly.pdbx_seq_one_letter_code
_entity_poly.pdbx_strand_id
1 'polypeptide(L)' 'MREAIIKRAAKELKEGMYVNLGIGLPTLVANEVSGMNIVFQSENGLLGIGAYPLEG' A
#
# COMPACT_ATOMS: atom_id res chain seq x y z
N MET A 1 -9.98 7.13 -13.87
CA MET A 1 -10.81 6.61 -12.75
C MET A 1 -9.96 5.90 -11.69
N ARG A 2 -9.20 4.84 -12.03
CA ARG A 2 -8.39 4.08 -11.06
C ARG A 2 -7.40 4.93 -10.26
N GLU A 3 -6.66 5.83 -10.91
CA GLU A 3 -5.72 6.73 -10.23
C GLU A 3 -6.37 7.63 -9.18
N ALA A 4 -7.59 8.13 -9.44
CA ALA A 4 -8.29 8.98 -8.48
C ALA A 4 -8.68 8.19 -7.21
N ILE A 5 -9.05 6.91 -7.37
CA ILE A 5 -9.35 6.01 -6.26
C ILE A 5 -8.09 5.75 -5.44
N ILE A 6 -6.96 5.45 -6.10
CA ILE A 6 -5.67 5.21 -5.46
C ILE A 6 -5.23 6.44 -4.65
N LYS A 7 -5.23 7.63 -5.26
CA LYS A 7 -4.87 8.89 -4.60
C LYS A 7 -5.80 9.24 -3.44
N ARG A 8 -7.08 8.89 -3.53
CA ARG A 8 -8.04 9.10 -2.44
C ARG A 8 -7.76 8.13 -1.28
N ALA A 9 -7.50 6.87 -1.57
CA ALA A 9 -7.20 5.85 -0.56
C ALA A 9 -5.88 6.13 0.16
N ALA A 10 -4.85 6.59 -0.56
CA ALA A 10 -3.55 6.95 0.02
C ALA A 10 -3.67 8.02 1.12
N LYS A 11 -4.64 8.94 1.02
CA LYS A 11 -4.88 9.99 2.03
C LYS A 11 -5.46 9.46 3.35
N GLU A 12 -5.98 8.24 3.38
CA GLU A 12 -6.45 7.61 4.62
C GLU A 12 -5.30 6.98 5.42
N LEU A 13 -4.16 6.75 4.77
CA LEU A 13 -2.99 6.16 5.40
C LEU A 13 -2.20 7.20 6.18
N LYS A 14 -1.66 6.78 7.33
CA LYS A 14 -0.90 7.64 8.25
C LYS A 14 0.32 6.90 8.77
N GLU A 15 1.33 7.68 9.15
CA GLU A 15 2.55 7.19 9.78
C GLU A 15 2.26 6.25 10.97
N GLY A 16 2.94 5.11 11.02
CA GLY A 16 2.83 4.12 12.09
C GLY A 16 1.61 3.19 12.00
N MET A 17 0.80 3.29 10.95
CA MET A 17 -0.34 2.38 10.75
C MET A 17 0.09 0.96 10.38
N TYR A 18 -0.72 -0.01 10.80
CA TYR A 18 -0.67 -1.40 10.35
C TYR A 18 -1.90 -1.63 9.48
N VAL A 19 -1.68 -1.94 8.20
CA VAL A 19 -2.74 -1.92 7.18
C VAL A 19 -2.72 -3.23 6.41
N ASN A 20 -3.87 -3.86 6.26
CA ASN A 20 -4.03 -4.98 5.34
C ASN A 20 -4.46 -4.44 3.97
N LEU A 21 -3.70 -4.77 2.92
CA LEU A 21 -4.04 -4.42 1.54
C LEU A 21 -4.39 -5.68 0.76
N GLY A 22 -5.62 -5.73 0.25
CA GLY A 22 -6.03 -6.77 -0.69
C GLY A 22 -5.28 -6.68 -2.03
N ILE A 23 -5.23 -7.79 -2.76
CA ILE A 23 -4.52 -7.89 -4.04
C ILE A 23 -5.10 -6.94 -5.12
N GLY A 24 -4.24 -6.43 -6.00
CA GLY A 24 -4.63 -5.65 -7.18
C GLY A 24 -4.60 -4.14 -6.95
N LEU A 25 -5.76 -3.48 -6.98
CA LEU A 25 -5.81 -2.01 -6.85
C LEU A 25 -5.33 -1.51 -5.47
N PRO A 26 -5.68 -2.15 -4.33
CA PRO A 26 -5.20 -1.69 -3.02
C PRO A 26 -3.68 -1.77 -2.89
N THR A 27 -3.01 -2.78 -3.46
CA THR A 27 -1.54 -2.87 -3.45
C THR A 27 -0.85 -1.69 -4.14
N LEU A 28 -1.49 -1.04 -5.12
CA LEU A 28 -0.95 0.18 -5.76
C LEU A 28 -0.96 1.40 -4.83
N VAL A 29 -1.79 1.40 -3.78
CA VAL A 29 -1.86 2.49 -2.80
C VAL A 29 -0.56 2.58 -1.98
N ALA A 30 0.12 1.45 -1.77
CA ALA A 30 1.41 1.41 -1.05
C ALA A 30 2.49 2.27 -1.74
N ASN A 31 2.47 2.36 -3.07
CA ASN A 31 3.44 3.15 -3.83
C ASN A 31 3.30 4.66 -3.58
N GLU A 32 2.08 5.15 -3.33
CA GLU A 32 1.80 6.57 -3.06
C GLU A 32 2.26 7.03 -1.68
N VAL A 33 2.58 6.11 -0.77
CA VAL A 33 2.98 6.39 0.61
C VAL A 33 4.37 5.85 0.95
N SER A 34 5.21 5.66 -0.06
CA SER A 34 6.59 5.14 0.05
C SER A 34 7.52 5.94 0.97
N GLY A 35 7.15 7.15 1.38
CA GLY A 35 7.86 7.97 2.36
C GLY A 35 7.35 7.88 3.80
N MET A 36 6.34 7.05 4.07
CA MET A 36 5.75 6.86 5.41
C MET A 36 6.14 5.50 5.99
N ASN A 37 6.34 5.43 7.29
CA ASN A 37 6.59 4.18 7.99
C ASN A 37 5.26 3.48 8.28
N ILE A 38 4.75 2.76 7.29
CA ILE A 38 3.51 1.98 7.35
C ILE A 38 3.86 0.50 7.20
N VAL A 39 3.27 -0.34 8.06
CA VAL A 39 3.44 -1.79 7.98
C VAL A 39 2.28 -2.38 7.21
N PHE A 40 2.57 -2.92 6.02
CA PHE A 40 1.58 -3.64 5.23
C PHE A 40 1.59 -5.13 5.55
N GLN A 41 0.40 -5.65 5.85
CA GLN A 41 0.15 -7.07 6.08
C GLN A 41 -0.68 -7.62 4.91
N SER A 42 -0.47 -8.89 4.57
CA SER A 42 -1.31 -9.64 3.66
C SER A 42 -1.94 -10.81 4.40
N GLU A 43 -3.21 -11.08 4.08
CA GLU A 43 -4.03 -12.17 4.63
C GLU A 43 -3.41 -13.58 4.50
N ASN A 44 -2.44 -13.76 3.60
CA ASN A 44 -1.68 -15.00 3.45
C ASN A 44 -0.48 -15.13 4.42
N GLY A 45 -0.32 -14.19 5.36
CA GLY A 45 0.76 -14.20 6.37
C GLY A 45 2.03 -13.46 5.95
N LEU A 46 2.05 -12.78 4.80
CA LEU A 46 3.16 -11.92 4.41
C LEU A 46 3.11 -10.59 5.19
N LEU A 47 4.21 -10.23 5.85
CA LEU A 47 4.36 -8.95 6.56
C LEU A 47 5.52 -8.18 5.92
N GLY A 48 5.32 -6.90 5.64
CA GLY A 48 6.37 -6.04 5.06
C GLY A 48 6.35 -5.99 3.54
N ILE A 49 5.16 -5.90 2.93
CA ILE A 49 5.04 -5.59 1.50
C ILE A 49 5.53 -4.16 1.31
N GLY A 50 6.80 -4.00 0.94
CA GLY A 50 7.35 -2.71 0.54
C GLY A 50 6.78 -2.26 -0.81
N ALA A 51 7.33 -1.17 -1.36
CA ALA A 51 7.05 -0.80 -2.74
C ALA A 51 7.28 -2.00 -3.67
N TYR A 52 6.44 -2.15 -4.69
CA TYR A 52 6.61 -3.22 -5.67
C TYR A 52 8.02 -3.16 -6.24
N PRO A 53 8.74 -4.30 -6.38
CA PRO A 53 10.03 -4.30 -7.06
C PRO A 53 9.84 -3.72 -8.46
N LEU A 54 10.75 -2.84 -8.87
CA LEU A 54 10.81 -2.37 -10.25
C LEU A 54 11.02 -3.60 -11.15
N GLU A 55 10.26 -3.69 -12.25
CA GLU A 55 10.48 -4.73 -13.25
C GLU A 55 11.94 -4.69 -13.71
N GLY A 56 12.64 -5.82 -13.56
CA GLY A 56 14.00 -6.05 -14.05
C GLY A 56 14.01 -6.65 -15.44
#